data_AF-A0A841DEY7-F1
#
_entry.id   AF-A0A841DEY7-F1
#
_cell.length_a   1.000
_cell.length_b   1.000
_cell.length_c   1.000
_cell.angle_alpha   90.00
_cell.angle_beta   90.00
_cell.angle_gamma   90.00
#
_symmetry.space_group_name_H-M   'P 1'
#
loop_
_entity.id
_entity.type
_entity.pdbx_description
1 polymer ?
#
loop_
_entity_poly.entity_id
_entity_poly.type
_entity_poly.pdbx_seq_one_letter_code
_entity_poly.pdbx_strand_id
1 'polypeptide(L)'
;MAVAVVARLQDDDDIDDTGDIRRDLTGYMEKIADALNRMRSAGRPAGRDDRSAGVVAELVAAGARHDDIGEMGRQVYARRNALALELIERARLRGELRADLDAVVLLDQLAGALYYRVLVTGAPVDRSYAERLVAGALEGVLNRKETSSCP
;
A
#
# COMPACT_ATOMS: atom_id res chain seq x y z
N MET A 1 12.27 -1.00 -21.51
CA MET A 1 10.94 -1.46 -21.03
C MET A 1 10.70 -1.11 -19.56
N ALA A 2 11.53 -1.58 -18.62
CA ALA A 2 11.38 -1.27 -17.18
C ALA A 2 11.28 0.23 -16.85
N VAL A 3 12.19 1.05 -17.40
CA VAL A 3 12.20 2.52 -17.20
C VAL A 3 10.89 3.20 -17.67
N ALA A 4 10.28 2.73 -18.76
CA ALA A 4 9.03 3.29 -19.28
C ALA A 4 7.80 2.91 -18.43
N VAL A 5 7.86 1.80 -17.70
CA VAL A 5 6.81 1.40 -16.75
C VAL A 5 6.96 2.18 -15.44
N VAL A 6 8.21 2.37 -14.96
CA VAL A 6 8.51 3.21 -13.79
C VAL A 6 8.07 4.66 -14.02
N ALA A 7 8.29 5.21 -15.22
CA ALA A 7 7.80 6.54 -15.59
C ALA A 7 6.27 6.65 -15.65
N ARG A 8 5.55 5.58 -15.99
CA ARG A 8 4.07 5.54 -15.99
C ARG A 8 3.45 5.38 -14.60
N LEU A 9 4.25 5.05 -13.58
CA LEU A 9 3.79 5.05 -12.19
C LEU A 9 3.67 6.47 -11.62
N GLN A 10 3.87 7.52 -12.42
CA GLN A 10 3.89 8.92 -11.96
C GLN A 10 2.58 9.71 -12.17
N ASP A 11 1.49 9.10 -12.66
CA ASP A 11 0.21 9.81 -12.74
C ASP A 11 -0.35 10.10 -11.34
N ASP A 12 -0.87 11.32 -11.16
CA ASP A 12 -1.24 11.95 -9.89
C ASP A 12 -2.03 11.02 -8.94
N ASP A 13 -1.41 10.72 -7.80
CA ASP A 13 -2.03 10.00 -6.68
C ASP A 13 -2.31 11.00 -5.55
N ASP A 14 -3.30 11.87 -5.74
CA ASP A 14 -3.87 12.61 -4.60
C ASP A 14 -4.34 11.59 -3.56
N ILE A 15 -3.81 11.62 -2.33
CA ILE A 15 -4.43 10.86 -1.25
C ILE A 15 -5.49 11.76 -0.62
N ASP A 16 -6.72 11.28 -0.60
CA ASP A 16 -7.81 11.98 0.08
C ASP A 16 -7.52 11.96 1.59
N ASP A 17 -7.24 13.13 2.18
CA ASP A 17 -7.22 13.31 3.64
C ASP A 17 -8.63 13.74 4.07
N THR A 18 -9.49 12.74 4.33
CA THR A 18 -10.87 13.02 4.76
C THR A 18 -10.98 13.26 6.26
N GLY A 19 -9.89 13.05 7.00
CA GLY A 19 -9.87 13.08 8.46
C GLY A 19 -10.32 11.77 9.11
N ASP A 20 -10.58 10.72 8.34
CA ASP A 20 -10.85 9.36 8.82
C ASP A 20 -9.72 8.44 8.34
N ILE A 21 -8.79 8.10 9.24
CA ILE A 21 -7.60 7.32 8.88
C ILE A 21 -7.93 5.95 8.30
N ARG A 22 -9.05 5.33 8.72
CA ARG A 22 -9.46 4.03 8.18
C ARG A 22 -9.86 4.19 6.72
N ARG A 23 -10.66 5.22 6.41
CA ARG A 23 -11.09 5.52 5.04
C ARG A 23 -9.89 5.89 4.16
N ASP A 24 -9.03 6.76 4.64
CA ASP A 24 -7.91 7.31 3.89
C ASP A 24 -6.88 6.21 3.56
N LEU A 25 -6.50 5.38 4.55
CA LEU A 25 -5.62 4.22 4.32
C LEU A 25 -6.26 3.16 3.42
N THR A 26 -7.57 2.93 3.53
CA THR A 26 -8.27 1.99 2.64
C THR A 26 -8.20 2.46 1.19
N GLY A 27 -8.49 3.74 0.94
CA GLY A 27 -8.41 4.32 -0.40
C GLY A 27 -6.97 4.27 -0.95
N TYR A 28 -5.98 4.55 -0.11
CA TYR A 28 -4.58 4.43 -0.51
C TYR A 28 -4.17 2.99 -0.84
N MET A 29 -4.57 2.00 -0.04
CA MET A 29 -4.30 0.59 -0.31
C MET A 29 -5.03 0.07 -1.56
N GLU A 30 -6.25 0.55 -1.82
CA GLU A 30 -7.00 0.26 -3.06
C GLU A 30 -6.23 0.77 -4.29
N LYS A 31 -5.68 1.98 -4.25
CA LYS A 31 -4.84 2.53 -5.35
C LYS A 31 -3.60 1.68 -5.61
N ILE A 32 -2.92 1.22 -4.56
CA ILE A 32 -1.77 0.31 -4.71
C ILE A 32 -2.22 -1.02 -5.31
N ALA A 33 -3.31 -1.61 -4.82
CA ALA A 33 -3.85 -2.86 -5.35
C ALA A 33 -4.20 -2.75 -6.84
N ASP A 34 -4.83 -1.65 -7.25
CA ASP A 34 -5.16 -1.38 -8.64
C ASP A 34 -3.91 -1.21 -9.51
N ALA A 35 -2.90 -0.50 -9.03
CA ALA A 35 -1.62 -0.37 -9.73
C ALA A 35 -0.94 -1.73 -9.92
N LEU A 36 -0.91 -2.57 -8.89
CA LEU A 36 -0.38 -3.93 -8.96
C LEU A 36 -1.16 -4.80 -9.95
N ASN A 37 -2.49 -4.70 -9.94
CA ASN A 37 -3.36 -5.42 -10.87
C ASN A 37 -3.14 -4.98 -12.33
N ARG A 38 -3.00 -3.67 -12.59
CA ARG A 38 -2.68 -3.15 -13.93
C ARG A 38 -1.31 -3.65 -14.40
N MET A 39 -0.29 -3.61 -13.55
CA MET A 39 1.06 -4.07 -13.92
C MET A 39 1.11 -5.58 -14.19
N ARG A 40 0.49 -6.41 -13.34
CA ARG A 40 0.56 -7.87 -13.53
C ARG A 40 -0.21 -8.37 -14.75
N SER A 41 -1.24 -7.63 -15.18
CA SER A 41 -2.05 -7.94 -16.37
C SER A 41 -1.51 -7.31 -17.66
N ALA A 42 -0.55 -6.38 -17.58
CA ALA A 42 -0.02 -5.68 -18.74
C ALA A 42 0.58 -6.66 -19.76
N GLY A 43 0.10 -6.58 -21.02
CA GLY A 43 0.59 -7.41 -22.12
C GLY A 43 0.17 -8.88 -22.05
N ARG A 44 -0.79 -9.25 -21.19
CA ARG A 44 -1.26 -10.64 -21.03
C ARG A 44 -2.79 -10.72 -21.12
N PRO A 45 -3.34 -11.77 -21.75
CA PRO A 45 -4.79 -11.99 -21.74
C PRO A 45 -5.26 -12.32 -20.32
N ALA A 46 -6.31 -11.65 -19.85
CA ALA A 46 -6.88 -11.88 -18.53
C ALA A 46 -7.52 -13.28 -18.48
N GLY A 47 -6.84 -14.23 -17.82
CA GLY A 47 -7.38 -15.54 -17.49
C GLY A 47 -8.06 -15.52 -16.12
N ARG A 48 -9.16 -16.25 -15.96
CA ARG A 48 -9.94 -16.33 -14.70
C ARG A 48 -9.11 -16.82 -13.50
N ASP A 49 -8.00 -17.52 -13.77
CA ASP A 49 -7.07 -18.09 -12.78
C ASP A 49 -5.61 -17.60 -12.96
N ASP A 50 -5.38 -16.44 -13.60
CA ASP A 50 -4.02 -15.92 -13.76
C ASP A 50 -3.44 -15.47 -12.41
N ARG A 51 -2.48 -16.25 -11.91
CA ARG A 51 -1.76 -16.01 -10.64
C ARG A 51 -0.39 -15.35 -10.84
N SER A 52 -0.06 -14.98 -12.08
CA SER A 52 1.23 -14.35 -12.36
C SER A 52 1.34 -12.98 -11.72
N ALA A 53 2.53 -12.67 -11.22
CA ALA A 53 2.91 -11.32 -10.82
C ALA A 53 3.26 -10.42 -12.03
N GLY A 54 3.44 -10.99 -13.22
CA GLY A 54 3.72 -10.26 -14.45
C GLY A 54 4.86 -9.25 -14.30
N VAL A 55 4.65 -8.04 -14.81
CA VAL A 55 5.64 -6.95 -14.78
C VAL A 55 6.05 -6.57 -13.35
N VAL A 56 5.22 -6.82 -12.33
CA VAL A 56 5.58 -6.56 -10.93
C VAL A 56 6.81 -7.37 -10.52
N ALA A 57 6.82 -8.67 -10.81
CA ALA A 57 7.97 -9.53 -10.48
C ALA A 57 9.21 -9.16 -11.30
N GLU A 58 9.04 -8.79 -12.57
CA GLU A 58 10.15 -8.36 -13.43
C GLU A 58 10.83 -7.10 -12.88
N LEU A 59 10.06 -6.11 -12.46
CA LEU A 59 10.57 -4.86 -11.88
C LEU A 59 11.28 -5.10 -10.55
N VAL A 60 10.69 -5.89 -9.65
CA VAL A 60 11.31 -6.24 -8.37
C VAL A 60 12.62 -6.99 -8.59
N ALA A 61 12.63 -7.97 -9.49
CA ALA A 61 13.85 -8.73 -9.82
C ALA A 61 14.91 -7.86 -10.53
N ALA A 62 14.51 -6.88 -11.32
CA ALA A 62 15.45 -5.94 -11.95
C ALA A 62 16.06 -4.99 -10.91
N GLY A 63 15.24 -4.40 -10.03
CA GLY A 63 15.71 -3.50 -8.97
C GLY A 63 16.61 -4.20 -7.93
N ALA A 64 16.42 -5.49 -7.71
CA ALA A 64 17.29 -6.29 -6.84
C ALA A 64 18.64 -6.66 -7.48
N ARG A 65 18.75 -6.59 -8.81
CA ARG A 65 19.96 -6.98 -9.57
C ARG A 65 20.76 -5.80 -10.12
N HIS A 66 20.12 -4.63 -10.24
CA HIS A 66 20.69 -3.44 -10.86
C HIS A 66 20.43 -2.22 -9.98
N ASP A 67 21.50 -1.63 -9.44
CA ASP A 67 21.43 -0.55 -8.45
C ASP A 67 20.73 0.71 -8.98
N ASP A 68 20.95 1.05 -10.24
CA ASP A 68 20.33 2.18 -10.92
C ASP A 68 18.79 2.02 -11.01
N ILE A 69 18.32 0.82 -11.36
CA ILE A 69 16.90 0.48 -11.39
C ILE A 69 16.32 0.46 -9.98
N GLY A 70 17.04 -0.12 -9.02
CA GLY A 70 16.65 -0.17 -7.61
C GLY A 70 16.50 1.23 -7.03
N GLU A 71 17.42 2.14 -7.35
CA GLU A 71 17.39 3.53 -6.90
C GLU A 71 16.22 4.32 -7.51
N MET A 72 15.99 4.18 -8.82
CA MET A 72 14.81 4.78 -9.45
C MET A 72 13.50 4.28 -8.81
N GLY A 73 13.42 2.97 -8.52
CA GLY A 73 12.29 2.39 -7.81
C GLY A 73 12.10 3.02 -6.44
N ARG A 74 13.16 3.10 -5.62
CA ARG A 74 13.12 3.73 -4.28
C ARG A 74 12.65 5.19 -4.36
N GLN A 75 13.11 5.96 -5.32
CA GLN A 75 12.71 7.37 -5.48
C GLN A 75 11.23 7.52 -5.82
N VAL A 76 10.69 6.63 -6.66
CA VAL A 76 9.25 6.62 -6.98
C VAL A 76 8.41 6.28 -5.74
N TYR A 77 8.83 5.28 -4.95
CA TYR A 77 8.11 4.93 -3.72
C TYR A 77 8.28 5.96 -2.61
N ALA A 78 9.42 6.65 -2.52
CA ALA A 78 9.67 7.64 -1.48
C ALA A 78 8.62 8.75 -1.47
N ARG A 79 8.25 9.28 -2.65
CA ARG A 79 7.21 10.32 -2.77
C ARG A 79 5.85 9.81 -2.28
N ARG A 80 5.45 8.60 -2.72
CA ARG A 80 4.16 7.99 -2.36
C ARG A 80 4.09 7.64 -0.88
N ASN A 81 5.15 7.08 -0.34
CA ASN A 81 5.24 6.69 1.06
C ASN A 81 5.20 7.94 1.96
N ALA A 82 5.84 9.05 1.55
CA ALA A 82 5.79 10.29 2.30
C ALA A 82 4.34 10.80 2.51
N LEU A 83 3.49 10.73 1.49
CA LEU A 83 2.07 11.12 1.60
C LEU A 83 1.30 10.23 2.58
N ALA A 84 1.52 8.91 2.52
CA ALA A 84 0.87 7.97 3.43
C ALA A 84 1.35 8.12 4.89
N LEU A 85 2.66 8.34 5.09
CA LEU A 85 3.24 8.61 6.39
C LEU A 85 2.69 9.91 6.98
N GLU A 86 2.49 10.95 6.16
CA GLU A 86 1.89 12.20 6.60
C GLU A 86 0.45 12.01 7.09
N LEU A 87 -0.37 11.21 6.39
CA LEU A 87 -1.72 10.88 6.85
C LEU A 87 -1.72 10.16 8.21
N ILE A 88 -0.84 9.17 8.36
CA ILE A 88 -0.71 8.41 9.61
C ILE A 88 -0.30 9.34 10.75
N GLU A 89 0.66 10.23 10.51
CA GLU A 89 1.09 11.22 11.51
C GLU A 89 -0.02 12.21 11.87
N ARG A 90 -0.77 12.72 10.88
CA ARG A 90 -1.92 13.60 11.15
C ARG A 90 -2.98 12.90 12.02
N ALA A 91 -3.31 11.65 11.72
CA ALA A 91 -4.23 10.85 12.54
C ALA A 91 -3.70 10.59 13.95
N ARG A 92 -2.40 10.34 14.09
CA ARG A 92 -1.73 10.22 15.40
C ARG A 92 -1.81 11.52 16.20
N LEU A 93 -1.56 12.67 15.58
CA LEU A 93 -1.69 13.99 16.21
C LEU A 93 -3.13 14.33 16.62
N ARG A 94 -4.13 13.81 15.90
CA ARG A 94 -5.55 13.90 16.28
C ARG A 94 -5.95 12.94 17.41
N GLY A 95 -5.05 12.06 17.84
CA GLY A 95 -5.28 11.09 18.92
C GLY A 95 -6.04 9.83 18.49
N GLU A 96 -6.24 9.61 17.19
CA GLU A 96 -6.91 8.42 16.66
C GLU A 96 -6.04 7.15 16.82
N LEU A 97 -4.72 7.32 16.76
CA LEU A 97 -3.73 6.26 16.85
C LEU A 97 -2.92 6.37 18.16
N ARG A 98 -2.37 5.25 18.63
CA ARG A 98 -1.43 5.22 19.78
C ARG A 98 -0.24 6.17 19.56
N ALA A 99 0.18 6.86 20.63
CA ALA A 99 1.19 7.91 20.54
C ALA A 99 2.59 7.40 20.15
N ASP A 100 2.89 6.14 20.49
CA ASP A 100 4.14 5.42 20.24
C ASP A 100 4.05 4.52 18.98
N LEU A 101 3.07 4.75 18.11
CA LEU A 101 2.99 4.09 16.81
C LEU A 101 4.20 4.45 15.96
N ASP A 102 4.84 3.45 15.39
CA ASP A 102 5.78 3.64 14.28
C ASP A 102 4.99 3.64 12.95
N ALA A 103 4.88 4.82 12.34
CA ALA A 103 4.14 5.00 11.08
C ALA A 103 4.76 4.22 9.91
N VAL A 104 6.08 4.05 9.91
CA VAL A 104 6.80 3.29 8.87
C VAL A 104 6.42 1.82 8.99
N VAL A 105 6.42 1.28 10.21
CA VAL A 105 6.02 -0.12 10.44
C VAL A 105 4.58 -0.37 10.02
N LEU A 106 3.65 0.55 10.33
CA LEU A 106 2.26 0.43 9.89
C LEU A 106 2.16 0.42 8.36
N LEU A 107 2.87 1.32 7.68
CA LEU A 107 2.89 1.36 6.22
C LEU A 107 3.49 0.09 5.61
N ASP A 108 4.60 -0.40 6.16
CA ASP A 108 5.27 -1.64 5.72
C ASP A 108 4.37 -2.86 5.88
N GLN A 109 3.61 -2.94 6.97
CA GLN A 109 2.63 -4.00 7.21
C GLN A 109 1.53 -4.01 6.13
N LEU A 110 1.01 -2.83 5.79
CA LEU A 110 -0.07 -2.68 4.81
C LEU A 110 0.44 -2.92 3.37
N ALA A 111 1.44 -2.17 2.93
CA ALA A 111 2.00 -2.29 1.59
C ALA A 111 2.62 -3.68 1.37
N GLY A 112 3.38 -4.18 2.36
CA GLY A 112 4.03 -5.48 2.30
C GLY A 112 3.05 -6.64 2.10
N ALA A 113 1.87 -6.59 2.73
CA ALA A 113 0.86 -7.63 2.56
C ALA A 113 0.30 -7.68 1.11
N LEU A 114 0.15 -6.53 0.45
CA LEU A 114 -0.24 -6.46 -0.97
C LEU A 114 0.84 -7.08 -1.86
N TYR A 115 2.11 -6.72 -1.65
CA TYR A 115 3.23 -7.29 -2.40
C TYR A 115 3.40 -8.79 -2.15
N TYR A 116 3.25 -9.26 -0.91
CA TYR A 116 3.27 -10.69 -0.58
C TYR A 116 2.21 -11.46 -1.35
N ARG A 117 0.97 -10.94 -1.39
CA ARG A 117 -0.10 -11.61 -2.14
C ARG A 117 0.22 -11.72 -3.62
N VAL A 118 0.68 -10.63 -4.24
CA VAL A 118 0.97 -10.57 -5.67
C VAL A 118 2.22 -11.38 -6.04
N LEU A 119 3.33 -11.18 -5.33
CA LEU A 119 4.63 -11.77 -5.69
C LEU A 119 4.80 -13.21 -5.24
N VAL A 120 4.23 -13.59 -4.09
CA VAL A 120 4.50 -14.89 -3.46
C VAL A 120 3.35 -15.86 -3.68
N THR A 121 2.11 -15.43 -3.39
CA THR A 121 0.96 -16.36 -3.42
C THR A 121 0.17 -16.32 -4.74
N GLY A 122 0.33 -15.27 -5.53
CA GLY A 122 -0.49 -14.98 -6.71
C GLY A 122 -1.97 -14.73 -6.39
N ALA A 123 -2.31 -14.45 -5.12
CA ALA A 123 -3.67 -14.23 -4.68
C ALA A 123 -4.18 -12.84 -5.12
N PRO A 124 -5.49 -12.67 -5.37
CA PRO A 124 -6.03 -11.38 -5.76
C PRO A 124 -5.85 -10.37 -4.64
N VAL A 125 -5.57 -9.13 -5.05
CA VAL A 125 -5.65 -7.92 -4.23
C VAL A 125 -6.78 -7.08 -4.82
N ASP A 126 -7.73 -6.70 -3.99
CA ASP A 126 -8.90 -5.89 -4.36
C ASP A 126 -9.27 -4.98 -3.17
N ARG A 127 -10.24 -4.09 -3.39
CA ARG A 127 -10.76 -3.20 -2.35
C ARG A 127 -11.19 -3.95 -1.08
N SER A 128 -11.88 -5.08 -1.23
CA SER A 128 -12.35 -5.86 -0.07
C SER A 128 -11.18 -6.36 0.77
N TYR A 129 -10.07 -6.75 0.13
CA TYR A 129 -8.86 -7.15 0.80
C TYR A 129 -8.19 -5.95 1.49
N ALA A 130 -8.12 -4.80 0.82
CA ALA A 130 -7.60 -3.56 1.40
C ALA A 130 -8.37 -3.15 2.67
N GLU A 131 -9.71 -3.19 2.62
CA GLU A 131 -10.59 -2.90 3.77
C GLU A 131 -10.29 -3.81 4.97
N ARG A 132 -10.22 -5.14 4.75
CA ARG A 132 -9.91 -6.11 5.82
C ARG A 132 -8.50 -5.93 6.37
N LEU A 133 -7.53 -5.67 5.49
CA LEU A 133 -6.14 -5.46 5.86
C LEU A 133 -5.98 -4.21 6.73
N VAL A 134 -6.57 -3.09 6.32
CA VAL A 134 -6.56 -1.83 7.09
C VAL A 134 -7.28 -1.99 8.42
N ALA A 135 -8.45 -2.64 8.43
CA ALA A 135 -9.17 -2.92 9.67
C ALA A 135 -8.31 -3.71 10.67
N GLY A 136 -7.70 -4.81 10.23
CA GLY A 136 -6.84 -5.64 11.10
C GLY A 136 -5.56 -4.93 11.56
N ALA A 137 -4.93 -4.13 10.70
CA ALA A 137 -3.76 -3.35 11.08
C ALA A 137 -4.10 -2.27 12.12
N LEU A 138 -5.24 -1.59 11.94
CA LEU A 138 -5.69 -0.55 12.87
C LEU A 138 -6.18 -1.12 14.20
N GLU A 139 -6.84 -2.28 14.25
CA GLU A 139 -7.27 -2.91 15.51
C GLU A 139 -6.13 -3.08 16.53
N GLY A 140 -4.90 -3.34 16.07
CA GLY A 140 -3.72 -3.46 16.92
C GLY A 140 -3.13 -2.14 17.44
N VAL A 141 -3.56 -0.99 16.89
CA VAL A 141 -2.94 0.33 17.13
C VAL A 141 -3.93 1.45 17.46
N LEU A 142 -5.24 1.19 17.41
CA LEU A 142 -6.27 2.13 17.82
C LEU A 142 -6.25 2.34 19.33
N ASN A 143 -6.36 3.60 19.75
CA ASN A 143 -6.64 3.91 21.15
C ASN A 143 -8.04 3.39 21.48
N ARG A 144 -8.14 2.41 22.37
CA ARG A 144 -9.44 2.08 22.97
C ARG A 144 -9.88 3.32 23.76
N LYS A 145 -10.95 3.97 23.31
CA LYS A 145 -11.72 4.83 24.21
C LYS A 145 -12.21 3.91 25.32
N GLU A 146 -11.72 4.10 26.54
CA GLU A 146 -12.37 3.54 27.71
C GLU A 146 -13.81 4.05 27.66
N THR A 147 -14.76 3.17 27.31
CA THR A 147 -16.15 3.41 27.62
C THR A 147 -16.23 3.38 29.14
N SER A 148 -16.06 4.54 29.76
CA SER A 148 -16.41 4.77 31.16
C SER A 148 -17.91 4.47 31.30
N SER A 149 -18.21 3.21 31.60
CA SER A 149 -19.47 2.83 32.20
C SER A 149 -19.46 3.39 33.62
N CYS A 150 -20.39 4.30 33.89
CA CYS A 150 -20.80 4.65 35.24
C CYS A 150 -22.25 5.14 35.17
N PRO A 151 -23.11 4.88 36.17
CA PRO A 151 -22.85 4.19 37.44
C PRO A 151 -23.49 2.79 37.58
#